data_AF-A0A4R0R977-F1
#
_entry.id   AF-A0A4R0R977-F1
#
_cell.length_a   1.000
_cell.length_b   1.000
_cell.length_c   1.000
_cell.angle_alpha   90.00
_cell.angle_beta   90.00
_cell.angle_gamma   90.00
#
_symmetry.space_group_name_H-M   'P 1'
#
loop_
_entity.id
_entity.type
_entity.pdbx_description
1 polymer ?
#
loop_
_entity_poly.entity_id
_entity_poly.type
_entity_poly.pdbx_seq_one_letter_code
_entity_poly.pdbx_strand_id
1 'polypeptide(L)'
;MVQTHRAPLGRKPSNFVVPRARKASLVAGRKISQSLAHHSTSRIRTRTAGLSRSNYIQSLLPTPPSTPPTAPVQLQVFQAPVRVNAPVPNGVTAAQLAQRMLHEQPRILCPPDDKFGVIHRESLTWIDPELDDMPLAFIRQSLEVEDCGPMMQRVCMGIRSKLPQSSVPETIEVQATNIESQMPTHMLAVFPHPSVRAPAVTIYPIHDIIFAAYCARWPRLPQSDPLPPVEVGEKFDLPVASINLPYPKAFPLLAHYLYTREEKIVMKNLLPLIPVAALRGLTAEQRNATEFGAVLARLYSMEALVAKAQQVIGFYHNLLALEILDGRLWQELCASWNITRHALMAKLATP
;
A
#
# COMPACT_ATOMS: atom_id res chain seq x y z
N MET A 1 -23.90 -81.83 5.34
CA MET A 1 -23.80 -82.11 3.89
C MET A 1 -23.53 -80.80 3.16
N VAL A 2 -22.47 -80.84 2.36
CA VAL A 2 -21.84 -79.81 1.53
C VAL A 2 -22.82 -78.81 0.88
N GLN A 3 -22.52 -77.51 1.00
CA GLN A 3 -22.90 -76.52 -0.01
C GLN A 3 -21.73 -75.57 -0.31
N THR A 4 -21.10 -75.84 -1.44
CA THR A 4 -20.09 -75.04 -2.13
C THR A 4 -20.76 -73.93 -2.94
N HIS A 5 -20.29 -72.68 -2.82
CA HIS A 5 -20.61 -71.63 -3.78
C HIS A 5 -19.36 -71.19 -4.56
N ARG A 6 -19.51 -71.27 -5.89
CA ARG A 6 -18.56 -70.87 -6.93
C ARG A 6 -18.54 -69.34 -7.14
N ALA A 7 -17.38 -68.87 -7.60
CA ALA A 7 -16.99 -67.52 -8.00
C ALA A 7 -17.85 -66.88 -9.12
N PRO A 8 -17.66 -65.57 -9.41
CA PRO A 8 -17.01 -65.25 -10.70
C PRO A 8 -16.14 -63.97 -10.81
N LEU A 9 -15.10 -64.12 -11.63
CA LEU A 9 -14.65 -63.29 -12.78
C LEU A 9 -14.13 -61.85 -12.58
N GLY A 10 -12.86 -61.71 -13.01
CA GLY A 10 -12.11 -60.47 -13.07
C GLY A 10 -12.64 -59.47 -14.10
N ARG A 11 -12.51 -58.19 -13.75
CA ARG A 11 -12.68 -57.04 -14.63
C ARG A 11 -11.33 -56.61 -15.21
N LYS A 12 -11.28 -56.43 -16.53
CA LYS A 12 -10.20 -55.79 -17.27
C LYS A 12 -10.12 -54.29 -16.93
N PRO A 13 -8.95 -53.66 -16.84
CA PRO A 13 -8.83 -52.21 -16.84
C PRO A 13 -9.00 -51.66 -18.27
N SER A 14 -9.86 -50.66 -18.42
CA SER A 14 -10.00 -49.87 -19.64
C SER A 14 -8.86 -48.86 -19.77
N ASN A 15 -8.26 -48.79 -20.95
CA ASN A 15 -7.33 -47.74 -21.34
C ASN A 15 -8.08 -46.41 -21.43
N PHE A 16 -7.87 -45.52 -20.46
CA PHE A 16 -8.21 -44.12 -20.58
C PHE A 16 -7.07 -43.38 -21.29
N VAL A 17 -7.36 -42.90 -22.50
CA VAL A 17 -6.55 -41.94 -23.22
C VAL A 17 -6.69 -40.59 -22.51
N VAL A 18 -5.62 -40.12 -21.89
CA VAL A 18 -5.55 -38.79 -21.29
C VAL A 18 -5.33 -37.76 -22.40
N PRO A 19 -6.19 -36.74 -22.56
CA PRO A 19 -5.92 -35.63 -23.46
C PRO A 19 -4.76 -34.81 -22.90
N ARG A 20 -3.78 -34.55 -23.77
CA ARG A 20 -2.59 -33.73 -23.51
C ARG A 20 -3.02 -32.29 -23.22
N ALA A 21 -3.22 -31.96 -21.95
CA ALA A 21 -3.46 -30.59 -21.51
C ALA A 21 -2.18 -29.75 -21.73
N ARG A 22 -2.37 -28.61 -22.40
CA ARG A 22 -1.35 -27.59 -22.65
C ARG A 22 -0.81 -27.08 -21.30
N LYS A 23 0.51 -26.88 -21.24
CA LYS A 23 1.22 -26.21 -20.14
C LYS A 23 0.69 -24.77 -19.98
N ALA A 24 -0.32 -24.60 -19.14
CA ALA A 24 -0.59 -23.34 -18.46
C ALA A 24 0.19 -23.33 -17.13
N SER A 25 0.66 -22.15 -16.75
CA SER A 25 1.66 -21.88 -15.73
C SER A 25 1.29 -22.43 -14.33
N LEU A 26 2.13 -23.31 -13.78
CA LEU A 26 2.08 -23.90 -12.42
C LEU A 26 2.54 -22.90 -11.33
N VAL A 27 2.03 -21.67 -11.32
CA VAL A 27 2.35 -20.66 -10.28
C VAL A 27 1.12 -20.33 -9.42
N ALA A 28 0.17 -21.26 -9.33
CA ALA A 28 -0.92 -21.17 -8.37
C ALA A 28 -0.41 -21.66 -6.99
N GLY A 29 -0.27 -20.75 -6.03
CA GLY A 29 0.02 -21.09 -4.62
C GLY A 29 1.50 -21.07 -4.20
N ARG A 30 2.36 -20.24 -4.80
CA ARG A 30 3.69 -20.02 -4.20
C ARG A 30 3.55 -19.21 -2.93
N LYS A 31 3.95 -19.83 -1.81
CA LYS A 31 4.16 -19.14 -0.53
C LYS A 31 5.00 -17.90 -0.73
N ILE A 32 4.75 -16.88 0.07
CA ILE A 32 5.43 -15.58 -0.03
C ILE A 32 6.94 -15.79 0.08
N SER A 33 7.40 -16.63 1.00
CA SER A 33 8.78 -17.09 1.14
C SER A 33 9.41 -17.54 -0.20
N GLN A 34 8.71 -18.37 -0.99
CA GLN A 34 9.18 -18.91 -2.26
C GLN A 34 9.28 -17.82 -3.32
N SER A 35 8.32 -16.89 -3.35
CA SER A 35 8.37 -15.72 -4.23
C SER A 35 9.60 -14.87 -3.92
N LEU A 36 9.80 -14.51 -2.65
CA LEU A 36 10.96 -13.73 -2.20
C LEU A 36 12.29 -14.44 -2.53
N ALA A 37 12.37 -15.75 -2.33
CA ALA A 37 13.54 -16.56 -2.67
C ALA A 37 13.83 -16.63 -4.18
N HIS A 38 12.79 -16.73 -5.03
CA HIS A 38 12.96 -16.74 -6.47
C HIS A 38 13.46 -15.40 -7.03
N HIS A 39 13.02 -14.27 -6.49
CA HIS A 39 13.49 -12.95 -6.92
C HIS A 39 14.95 -12.70 -6.51
N SER A 40 15.36 -13.14 -5.31
CA SER A 40 16.75 -12.99 -4.86
C SER A 40 17.74 -13.82 -5.68
N THR A 41 17.43 -15.09 -5.96
CA THR A 41 18.27 -15.97 -6.77
C THR A 41 18.42 -15.49 -8.21
N SER A 42 17.36 -14.93 -8.78
CA SER A 42 17.40 -14.29 -10.11
C SER A 42 18.34 -13.09 -10.14
N ARG A 43 18.37 -12.26 -9.08
CA ARG A 43 19.31 -11.12 -8.95
C ARG A 43 20.75 -11.54 -8.73
N ILE A 44 20.99 -12.58 -7.93
CA ILE A 44 22.35 -13.09 -7.73
C ILE A 44 22.90 -13.58 -9.07
N ARG A 45 22.09 -14.33 -9.84
CA ARG A 45 22.49 -14.82 -11.16
C ARG A 45 22.75 -13.71 -12.18
N THR A 46 21.95 -12.64 -12.21
CA THR A 46 22.20 -11.51 -13.10
C THR A 46 23.43 -10.68 -12.69
N ARG A 47 23.76 -10.62 -11.40
CA ARG A 47 24.99 -9.97 -10.93
C ARG A 47 26.25 -10.82 -11.13
N THR A 48 26.17 -12.14 -11.03
CA THR A 48 27.32 -13.04 -11.26
C THR A 48 27.52 -13.39 -12.74
N ALA A 49 26.55 -13.13 -13.62
CA ALA A 49 26.69 -13.30 -15.07
C ALA A 49 27.45 -12.15 -15.76
N GLY A 50 28.26 -11.39 -15.01
CA GLY A 50 29.21 -10.42 -15.55
C GLY A 50 30.43 -11.08 -16.20
N LEU A 51 30.21 -11.90 -17.23
CA LEU A 51 31.23 -12.29 -18.20
C LEU A 51 30.65 -12.21 -19.61
N SER A 52 31.10 -11.17 -20.31
CA SER A 52 31.25 -11.01 -21.76
C SER A 52 30.41 -11.91 -22.67
N ARG A 53 29.37 -11.34 -23.28
CA ARG A 53 28.80 -11.86 -24.54
C ARG A 53 28.49 -10.73 -25.53
N SER A 54 29.48 -10.51 -26.38
CA SER A 54 29.43 -10.25 -27.82
C SER A 54 28.10 -9.82 -28.47
N ASN A 55 28.16 -8.64 -29.10
CA ASN A 55 27.14 -7.99 -29.94
C ASN A 55 26.94 -8.67 -31.31
N TYR A 56 26.46 -9.91 -31.37
CA TYR A 56 26.29 -10.55 -32.68
C TYR A 56 25.13 -11.55 -32.80
N ILE A 57 23.95 -11.30 -32.24
CA ILE A 57 22.70 -11.93 -32.71
C ILE A 57 21.55 -10.92 -32.50
N GLN A 58 21.33 -10.02 -33.46
CA GLN A 58 20.14 -9.14 -33.43
C GLN A 58 19.42 -9.02 -34.79
N SER A 59 19.76 -9.84 -35.79
CA SER A 59 19.23 -9.69 -37.16
C SER A 59 18.26 -10.79 -37.63
N LEU A 60 17.77 -11.70 -36.77
CA LEU A 60 16.92 -12.82 -37.21
C LEU A 60 15.67 -13.08 -36.35
N LEU A 61 15.14 -12.09 -35.63
CA LEU A 61 13.86 -12.25 -34.93
C LEU A 61 12.69 -11.62 -35.71
N PRO A 62 11.57 -12.33 -35.91
CA PRO A 62 10.37 -11.77 -36.49
C PRO A 62 9.86 -10.60 -35.65
N THR A 63 9.47 -9.51 -36.31
CA THR A 63 8.81 -8.37 -35.68
C THR A 63 7.54 -8.85 -34.96
N PRO A 64 7.39 -8.59 -33.64
CA PRO A 64 6.18 -8.92 -32.92
C PRO A 64 5.00 -8.08 -33.47
N PRO A 65 3.77 -8.63 -33.47
CA PRO A 65 2.59 -7.88 -33.88
C PRO A 65 2.41 -6.66 -32.99
N SER A 66 2.13 -5.52 -33.62
CA SER A 66 1.84 -4.25 -32.98
C SER A 66 0.67 -4.40 -32.02
N THR A 67 0.94 -4.47 -30.72
CA THR A 67 -0.05 -4.32 -29.68
C THR A 67 -0.58 -2.88 -29.72
N PRO A 68 -1.91 -2.68 -29.72
CA PRO A 68 -2.48 -1.34 -29.64
C PRO A 68 -2.01 -0.67 -28.33
N PRO A 69 -1.78 0.65 -28.33
CA PRO A 69 -1.33 1.37 -27.15
C PRO A 69 -2.37 1.19 -26.04
N THR A 70 -1.98 0.46 -24.99
CA THR A 70 -2.75 0.36 -23.76
C THR A 70 -2.88 1.78 -23.20
N ALA A 71 -4.11 2.29 -23.16
CA ALA A 71 -4.39 3.59 -22.55
C ALA A 71 -3.79 3.60 -21.13
N PRO A 72 -3.15 4.70 -20.70
CA PRO A 72 -2.61 4.78 -19.36
C PRO A 72 -3.75 4.52 -18.38
N VAL A 73 -3.58 3.49 -17.54
CA VAL A 73 -4.44 3.25 -16.38
C VAL A 73 -4.35 4.50 -15.53
N GLN A 74 -5.33 5.38 -15.67
CA GLN A 74 -5.53 6.47 -14.73
C GLN A 74 -5.81 5.80 -13.40
N LEU A 75 -4.87 5.93 -12.46
CA LEU A 75 -5.21 5.94 -11.06
C LEU A 75 -6.41 6.88 -10.94
N GLN A 76 -7.61 6.31 -10.71
CA GLN A 76 -8.69 7.07 -10.11
C GLN A 76 -8.21 7.40 -8.69
N VAL A 77 -7.30 8.37 -8.61
CA VAL A 77 -7.22 9.25 -7.48
C VAL A 77 -8.59 9.88 -7.45
N PHE A 78 -9.45 9.40 -6.55
CA PHE A 78 -10.67 10.11 -6.17
C PHE A 78 -10.25 11.48 -5.60
N GLN A 79 -9.96 12.41 -6.50
CA GLN A 79 -9.82 13.82 -6.21
C GLN A 79 -10.67 14.55 -7.24
N ALA A 80 -11.99 14.44 -7.07
CA ALA A 80 -12.76 15.66 -7.22
C ALA A 80 -12.16 16.70 -6.25
N PRO A 81 -12.10 17.99 -6.59
CA PRO A 81 -12.01 19.03 -5.58
C PRO A 81 -13.32 18.96 -4.80
N VAL A 82 -13.43 17.99 -3.89
CA VAL A 82 -14.39 18.07 -2.82
C VAL A 82 -13.97 19.35 -2.11
N ARG A 83 -14.77 20.40 -2.24
CA ARG A 83 -14.79 21.46 -1.25
C ARG A 83 -15.08 20.75 0.06
N VAL A 84 -14.02 20.33 0.76
CA VAL A 84 -14.13 19.73 2.07
C VAL A 84 -14.43 20.92 2.97
N ASN A 85 -15.70 21.33 3.00
CA ASN A 85 -16.24 22.05 4.12
C ASN A 85 -16.28 21.03 5.26
N ALA A 86 -15.11 20.69 5.80
CA ALA A 86 -15.05 20.00 7.08
C ALA A 86 -15.81 20.93 8.03
N PRO A 87 -16.90 20.47 8.67
CA PRO A 87 -17.62 21.31 9.61
C PRO A 87 -16.63 21.70 10.70
N VAL A 88 -16.26 22.98 10.71
CA VAL A 88 -15.46 23.53 11.79
C VAL A 88 -16.33 23.40 13.04
N PRO A 89 -15.81 22.87 14.17
CA PRO A 89 -16.58 22.78 15.41
C PRO A 89 -17.27 24.12 15.69
N ASN A 90 -18.57 24.08 16.01
CA ASN A 90 -19.42 25.27 16.15
C ASN A 90 -18.69 26.39 16.92
N GLY A 91 -18.40 27.50 16.23
CA GLY A 91 -17.81 28.71 16.81
C GLY A 91 -16.29 28.83 16.79
N VAL A 92 -15.53 27.83 16.31
CA VAL A 92 -14.08 27.95 16.13
C VAL A 92 -13.79 28.46 14.71
N THR A 93 -12.95 29.48 14.56
CA THR A 93 -12.51 29.95 13.23
C THR A 93 -11.31 29.14 12.73
N ALA A 94 -11.08 29.13 11.42
CA ALA A 94 -9.90 28.47 10.85
C ALA A 94 -8.59 29.07 11.41
N ALA A 95 -8.56 30.38 11.68
CA ALA A 95 -7.41 31.05 12.30
C ALA A 95 -7.15 30.55 13.74
N GLN A 96 -8.20 30.39 14.55
CA GLN A 96 -8.07 29.84 15.91
C GLN A 96 -7.58 28.39 15.87
N LEU A 97 -8.09 27.58 14.95
CA LEU A 97 -7.63 26.21 14.78
C LEU A 97 -6.16 26.15 14.33
N ALA A 98 -5.76 27.01 13.39
CA ALA A 98 -4.36 27.14 12.98
C ALA A 98 -3.44 27.49 14.15
N GLN A 99 -3.82 28.47 14.98
CA GLN A 99 -3.08 28.86 16.19
C GLN A 99 -2.93 27.69 17.16
N ARG A 100 -4.02 26.95 17.43
CA ARG A 100 -3.99 25.75 18.27
C ARG A 100 -3.04 24.70 17.72
N MET A 101 -3.11 24.39 16.42
CA MET A 101 -2.24 23.40 15.80
C MET A 101 -0.75 23.81 15.89
N LEU A 102 -0.43 25.09 15.71
CA LEU A 102 0.95 25.59 15.83
C LEU A 102 1.50 25.49 17.27
N HIS A 103 0.62 25.63 18.28
CA HIS A 103 0.95 25.57 19.70
C HIS A 103 0.99 24.14 20.25
N GLU A 104 -0.03 23.34 19.97
CA GLU A 104 -0.20 21.99 20.51
C GLU A 104 0.71 20.96 19.83
N GLN A 105 1.11 21.18 18.58
CA GLN A 105 1.89 20.20 17.83
C GLN A 105 3.40 20.46 17.88
N PRO A 106 4.24 19.41 17.97
CA PRO A 106 5.69 19.53 17.94
C PRO A 106 6.18 20.35 16.75
N ARG A 107 7.21 21.18 16.98
CA ARG A 107 7.88 21.92 15.90
C ARG A 107 8.47 20.98 14.86
N ILE A 108 9.07 19.89 15.33
CA ILE A 108 9.66 18.84 14.52
C ILE A 108 8.86 17.57 14.79
N LEU A 109 8.34 16.95 13.73
CA LEU A 109 7.70 15.63 13.84
C LEU A 109 8.80 14.57 13.74
N CYS A 110 8.96 13.78 14.79
CA CYS A 110 9.93 12.70 14.86
C CYS A 110 9.32 11.50 15.59
N PRO A 111 9.91 10.30 15.44
CA PRO A 111 9.63 9.18 16.32
C PRO A 111 9.86 9.55 17.80
N PRO A 112 9.10 8.96 18.74
CA PRO A 112 9.16 9.30 20.16
C PRO A 112 10.42 8.79 20.87
N ASP A 113 10.90 7.58 20.55
CA ASP A 113 12.03 6.94 21.25
C ASP A 113 12.83 5.98 20.34
N ASP A 114 13.89 5.38 20.90
CA ASP A 114 14.82 4.45 20.24
C ASP A 114 14.28 3.03 20.07
N LYS A 115 13.24 2.66 20.82
CA LYS A 115 12.56 1.36 20.75
C LYS A 115 11.37 1.39 19.78
N PHE A 116 10.98 2.57 19.31
CA PHE A 116 9.90 2.77 18.39
C PHE A 116 10.14 2.03 17.07
N GLY A 117 9.17 1.25 16.62
CA GLY A 117 9.23 0.57 15.32
C GLY A 117 10.10 -0.69 15.26
N VAL A 118 10.41 -1.28 16.41
CA VAL A 118 11.03 -2.62 16.48
C VAL A 118 10.01 -3.67 16.08
N ILE A 119 10.23 -4.32 14.94
CA ILE A 119 9.34 -5.37 14.44
C ILE A 119 9.69 -6.71 15.09
N HIS A 120 8.69 -7.33 15.71
CA HIS A 120 8.79 -8.66 16.30
C HIS A 120 8.73 -9.76 15.23
N ARG A 121 9.67 -10.71 15.28
CA ARG A 121 9.72 -11.85 14.34
C ARG A 121 8.44 -12.68 14.34
N GLU A 122 7.84 -12.87 15.51
CA GLU A 122 6.59 -13.62 15.68
C GLU A 122 5.47 -13.13 14.76
N SER A 123 5.43 -11.83 14.43
CA SER A 123 4.43 -11.27 13.52
C SER A 123 4.61 -11.77 12.08
N LEU A 124 5.85 -12.01 11.65
CA LEU A 124 6.16 -12.55 10.32
C LEU A 124 5.98 -14.07 10.29
N THR A 125 6.43 -14.76 11.34
CA THR A 125 6.27 -16.21 11.51
C THR A 125 4.79 -16.59 11.57
N TRP A 126 3.95 -15.72 12.13
CA TRP A 126 2.50 -15.89 12.07
C TRP A 126 2.00 -15.91 10.63
N ILE A 127 2.46 -15.00 9.77
CA ILE A 127 1.98 -14.89 8.38
C ILE A 127 2.46 -16.07 7.54
N ASP A 128 3.73 -16.40 7.64
CA ASP A 128 4.34 -17.53 6.94
C ASP A 128 5.48 -18.08 7.80
N PRO A 129 5.36 -19.29 8.35
CA PRO A 129 6.38 -19.88 9.22
C PRO A 129 7.77 -19.96 8.58
N GLU A 130 7.86 -19.99 7.24
CA GLU A 130 9.13 -20.01 6.52
C GLU A 130 9.91 -18.68 6.62
N LEU A 131 9.29 -17.62 7.14
CA LEU A 131 9.94 -16.31 7.34
C LEU A 131 10.72 -16.22 8.66
N ASP A 132 10.55 -17.17 9.59
CA ASP A 132 11.18 -17.11 10.93
C ASP A 132 12.71 -17.03 10.87
N ASP A 133 13.28 -17.78 9.93
CA ASP A 133 14.73 -17.85 9.67
C ASP A 133 15.24 -16.75 8.74
N MET A 134 14.34 -15.95 8.14
CA MET A 134 14.73 -14.92 7.19
C MET A 134 15.04 -13.59 7.90
N PRO A 135 16.20 -12.95 7.63
CA PRO A 135 16.48 -11.62 8.16
C PRO A 135 15.44 -10.60 7.68
N LEU A 136 14.87 -9.82 8.60
CA LEU A 136 13.88 -8.77 8.27
C LEU A 136 14.37 -7.83 7.16
N ALA A 137 15.65 -7.46 7.17
CA ALA A 137 16.25 -6.62 6.13
C ALA A 137 16.15 -7.25 4.74
N PHE A 138 16.32 -8.57 4.64
CA PHE A 138 16.19 -9.32 3.38
C PHE A 138 14.73 -9.37 2.91
N ILE A 139 13.78 -9.59 3.83
CA ILE A 139 12.35 -9.57 3.54
C ILE A 139 11.96 -8.20 2.98
N ARG A 140 12.30 -7.11 3.70
CA ARG A 140 12.04 -5.73 3.25
C ARG A 140 12.64 -5.48 1.87
N GLN A 141 13.93 -5.74 1.71
CA GLN A 141 14.62 -5.52 0.44
C GLN A 141 13.96 -6.27 -0.73
N SER A 142 13.44 -7.48 -0.48
CA SER A 142 12.74 -8.27 -1.48
C SER A 142 11.37 -7.67 -1.83
N LEU A 143 10.65 -7.13 -0.84
CA LEU A 143 9.39 -6.42 -1.05
C LEU A 143 9.58 -5.07 -1.78
N GLU A 144 10.70 -4.38 -1.60
CA GLU A 144 10.99 -3.11 -2.30
C GLU A 144 11.31 -3.30 -3.79
N VAL A 145 11.53 -4.53 -4.27
CA VAL A 145 11.77 -4.80 -5.70
C VAL A 145 10.53 -4.47 -6.51
N GLU A 146 10.72 -3.83 -7.68
CA GLU A 146 9.64 -3.43 -8.59
C GLU A 146 8.68 -4.58 -8.95
N ASP A 147 9.23 -5.78 -9.10
CA ASP A 147 8.47 -7.01 -9.41
C ASP A 147 7.77 -7.64 -8.20
N CYS A 148 7.82 -7.02 -7.01
CA CYS A 148 7.21 -7.53 -5.79
C CYS A 148 6.19 -6.54 -5.19
N GLY A 149 6.60 -5.63 -4.31
CA GLY A 149 5.68 -4.71 -3.62
C GLY A 149 4.82 -3.87 -4.58
N PRO A 150 5.39 -3.15 -5.55
CA PRO A 150 4.61 -2.41 -6.54
C PRO A 150 3.66 -3.28 -7.38
N MET A 151 4.06 -4.51 -7.73
CA MET A 151 3.19 -5.47 -8.42
C MET A 151 2.01 -5.92 -7.55
N MET A 152 2.28 -6.25 -6.29
CA MET A 152 1.25 -6.59 -5.31
C MET A 152 0.25 -5.44 -5.12
N GLN A 153 0.73 -4.19 -5.11
CA GLN A 153 -0.15 -3.03 -5.08
C GLN A 153 -1.04 -2.90 -6.32
N ARG A 154 -0.49 -3.13 -7.52
CA ARG A 154 -1.27 -3.10 -8.76
C ARG A 154 -2.41 -4.12 -8.74
N VAL A 155 -2.16 -5.32 -8.20
CA VAL A 155 -3.20 -6.32 -7.98
C VAL A 155 -4.27 -5.79 -7.00
N CYS A 156 -3.88 -5.24 -5.84
CA CYS A 156 -4.82 -4.63 -4.90
C CYS A 156 -5.72 -3.58 -5.56
N MET A 157 -5.16 -2.72 -6.41
CA MET A 157 -5.94 -1.71 -7.17
C MET A 157 -6.89 -2.33 -8.21
N GLY A 158 -6.62 -3.56 -8.64
CA GLY A 158 -7.45 -4.35 -9.55
C GLY A 158 -8.61 -5.09 -8.89
N ILE A 159 -8.71 -5.10 -7.56
CA ILE A 159 -9.78 -5.81 -6.84
C ILE A 159 -11.09 -5.03 -6.90
N ARG A 160 -12.19 -5.74 -7.08
CA ARG A 160 -13.56 -5.22 -7.07
C ARG A 160 -14.40 -6.03 -6.10
N SER A 161 -15.24 -5.36 -5.33
CA SER A 161 -16.13 -6.01 -4.35
C SER A 161 -17.45 -5.25 -4.25
N LYS A 162 -18.53 -5.96 -3.94
CA LYS A 162 -19.80 -5.34 -3.55
C LYS A 162 -19.88 -5.34 -2.03
N LEU A 163 -19.80 -4.15 -1.41
CA LEU A 163 -19.82 -4.03 0.04
C LEU A 163 -21.26 -4.07 0.58
N PRO A 164 -21.52 -4.82 1.66
CA PRO A 164 -22.79 -4.71 2.40
C PRO A 164 -22.93 -3.30 2.99
N GLN A 165 -24.16 -2.77 3.03
CA GLN A 165 -24.41 -1.42 3.56
C GLN A 165 -24.58 -1.37 5.09
N SER A 166 -24.90 -2.49 5.74
CA SER A 166 -25.35 -2.51 7.14
C SER A 166 -24.27 -2.90 8.16
N SER A 167 -23.26 -3.66 7.77
CA SER A 167 -22.22 -4.15 8.67
C SER A 167 -20.95 -4.56 7.91
N VAL A 168 -19.82 -4.60 8.62
CA VAL A 168 -18.57 -5.16 8.10
C VAL A 168 -18.67 -6.68 8.19
N PRO A 169 -18.70 -7.42 7.08
CA PRO A 169 -18.82 -8.88 7.10
C PRO A 169 -17.48 -9.53 7.52
N GLU A 170 -17.49 -10.80 7.90
CA GLU A 170 -16.26 -11.56 8.20
C GLU A 170 -15.48 -11.95 6.94
N THR A 171 -16.17 -12.15 5.83
CA THR A 171 -15.60 -12.46 4.52
C THR A 171 -16.27 -11.62 3.43
N ILE A 172 -15.54 -11.32 2.36
CA ILE A 172 -16.05 -10.59 1.20
C ILE A 172 -15.68 -11.34 -0.07
N GLU A 173 -16.69 -11.61 -0.91
CA GLU A 173 -16.49 -12.06 -2.28
C GLU A 173 -15.93 -10.90 -3.11
N VAL A 174 -14.79 -11.12 -3.73
CA VAL A 174 -14.09 -10.15 -4.57
C VAL A 174 -13.83 -10.72 -5.97
N GLN A 175 -13.52 -9.83 -6.91
CA GLN A 175 -13.09 -10.16 -8.26
C GLN A 175 -11.79 -9.42 -8.58
N ALA A 176 -10.82 -10.10 -9.18
CA ALA A 176 -9.57 -9.48 -9.61
C ALA A 176 -9.61 -9.11 -11.11
N THR A 177 -9.30 -7.85 -11.42
CA THR A 177 -9.07 -7.39 -12.81
C THR A 177 -7.60 -7.49 -13.24
N ASN A 178 -6.69 -7.76 -12.29
CA ASN A 178 -5.27 -7.98 -12.52
C ASN A 178 -4.83 -9.19 -11.68
N ILE A 179 -4.23 -10.19 -12.34
CA ILE A 179 -3.71 -11.42 -11.74
C ILE A 179 -2.22 -11.64 -12.00
N GLU A 180 -1.48 -10.57 -12.31
CA GLU A 180 -0.05 -10.59 -12.68
C GLU A 180 0.88 -10.90 -11.49
N SER A 181 0.38 -10.80 -10.26
CA SER A 181 1.15 -10.99 -9.02
C SER A 181 0.32 -11.76 -7.98
N GLN A 182 0.87 -11.86 -6.76
CA GLN A 182 0.15 -12.45 -5.64
C GLN A 182 -1.17 -11.71 -5.37
N MET A 183 -2.21 -12.47 -5.02
CA MET A 183 -3.49 -11.92 -4.62
C MET A 183 -3.41 -11.34 -3.20
N PRO A 184 -4.20 -10.29 -2.89
CA PRO A 184 -4.30 -9.81 -1.52
C PRO A 184 -4.76 -10.94 -0.61
N THR A 185 -4.20 -10.98 0.58
CA THR A 185 -4.56 -11.94 1.62
C THR A 185 -5.84 -11.55 2.35
N HIS A 186 -6.15 -10.25 2.42
CA HIS A 186 -7.22 -9.74 3.28
C HIS A 186 -7.92 -8.54 2.66
N MET A 187 -9.13 -8.31 3.13
CA MET A 187 -9.84 -7.04 3.01
C MET A 187 -9.73 -6.30 4.36
N LEU A 188 -9.01 -5.19 4.42
CA LEU A 188 -8.80 -4.42 5.63
C LEU A 188 -9.84 -3.31 5.78
N ALA A 189 -10.74 -3.45 6.75
CA ALA A 189 -11.64 -2.41 7.21
C ALA A 189 -10.89 -1.41 8.11
N VAL A 190 -10.77 -0.18 7.63
CA VAL A 190 -10.11 0.93 8.33
C VAL A 190 -11.17 1.92 8.80
N PHE A 191 -11.12 2.26 10.09
CA PHE A 191 -12.08 3.16 10.73
C PHE A 191 -11.41 4.04 11.80
N PRO A 192 -12.00 5.18 12.17
CA PRO A 192 -11.47 6.04 13.22
C PRO A 192 -11.59 5.38 14.60
N HIS A 193 -11.03 6.02 15.63
CA HIS A 193 -11.14 5.55 17.01
C HIS A 193 -12.62 5.30 17.44
N PRO A 194 -12.92 4.26 18.25
CA PRO A 194 -14.28 3.88 18.65
C PRO A 194 -15.14 4.96 19.33
N SER A 195 -14.53 6.07 19.74
CA SER A 195 -15.25 7.22 20.32
C SER A 195 -16.19 7.91 19.32
N VAL A 196 -16.08 7.62 18.03
CA VAL A 196 -16.98 8.14 16.99
C VAL A 196 -18.21 7.22 16.87
N ARG A 197 -19.42 7.76 17.08
CA ARG A 197 -20.67 7.02 16.84
C ARG A 197 -20.84 6.75 15.34
N ALA A 198 -21.16 5.50 14.98
CA ALA A 198 -21.36 5.05 13.60
C ALA A 198 -20.21 5.48 12.64
N PRO A 199 -18.97 5.01 12.90
CA PRO A 199 -17.82 5.45 12.14
C PRO A 199 -17.93 5.04 10.67
N ALA A 200 -17.53 5.95 9.77
CA ALA A 200 -17.37 5.60 8.37
C ALA A 200 -16.23 4.57 8.26
N VAL A 201 -16.53 3.40 7.68
CA VAL A 201 -15.58 2.33 7.43
C VAL A 201 -15.20 2.34 5.96
N THR A 202 -13.92 2.26 5.65
CA THR A 202 -13.45 2.02 4.27
C THR A 202 -12.65 0.73 4.23
N ILE A 203 -12.93 -0.12 3.24
CA ILE A 203 -12.31 -1.44 3.13
C ILE A 203 -11.30 -1.43 1.98
N TYR A 204 -10.09 -1.94 2.23
CA TYR A 204 -9.00 -1.97 1.26
C TYR A 204 -8.43 -3.39 1.12
N PRO A 205 -8.20 -3.90 -0.09
CA PRO A 205 -7.45 -5.14 -0.27
C PRO A 205 -5.99 -4.93 0.15
N ILE A 206 -5.43 -5.88 0.91
CA ILE A 206 -4.04 -5.81 1.40
C ILE A 206 -3.32 -7.16 1.34
N HIS A 207 -2.00 -7.10 1.32
CA HIS A 207 -1.11 -8.21 1.61
C HIS A 207 -0.55 -8.02 3.02
N ASP A 208 -0.87 -8.95 3.92
CA ASP A 208 -0.52 -8.87 5.33
C ASP A 208 0.99 -8.65 5.54
N ILE A 209 1.80 -9.37 4.75
CA ILE A 209 3.27 -9.31 4.82
C ILE A 209 3.84 -7.89 4.63
N ILE A 210 3.22 -7.05 3.79
CA ILE A 210 3.70 -5.70 3.53
C ILE A 210 3.59 -4.88 4.81
N PHE A 211 2.46 -4.97 5.51
CA PHE A 211 2.24 -4.21 6.72
C PHE A 211 3.03 -4.78 7.89
N ALA A 212 3.03 -6.09 8.08
CA ALA A 212 3.83 -6.73 9.14
C ALA A 212 5.34 -6.51 8.99
N ALA A 213 5.85 -6.35 7.77
CA ALA A 213 7.27 -6.06 7.53
C ALA A 213 7.66 -4.59 7.81
N TYR A 214 6.71 -3.66 7.91
CA TYR A 214 7.01 -2.23 8.07
C TYR A 214 6.35 -1.56 9.30
N CYS A 215 5.34 -2.18 9.90
CA CYS A 215 4.61 -1.69 11.05
C CYS A 215 4.90 -2.57 12.27
N ALA A 216 5.58 -2.02 13.29
CA ALA A 216 5.86 -2.80 14.50
C ALA A 216 4.59 -3.12 15.30
N ARG A 217 3.59 -2.22 15.24
CA ARG A 217 2.29 -2.41 15.91
C ARG A 217 1.20 -2.82 14.93
N TRP A 218 1.48 -3.88 14.17
CA TRP A 218 0.51 -4.50 13.28
C TRP A 218 -0.26 -5.62 14.00
N PRO A 219 -1.60 -5.68 13.92
CA PRO A 219 -2.37 -6.76 14.53
C PRO A 219 -2.10 -8.10 13.82
N ARG A 220 -2.20 -9.21 14.58
CA ARG A 220 -2.23 -10.55 13.98
C ARG A 220 -3.56 -10.74 13.27
N LEU A 221 -3.52 -10.86 11.95
CA LEU A 221 -4.72 -11.09 11.14
C LEU A 221 -5.08 -12.59 11.14
N PRO A 222 -6.33 -12.96 10.79
CA PRO A 222 -6.68 -14.35 10.55
C PRO A 222 -5.73 -14.99 9.53
N GLN A 223 -5.49 -16.30 9.66
CA GLN A 223 -4.75 -17.02 8.62
C GLN A 223 -5.51 -16.96 7.30
N SER A 224 -4.82 -16.60 6.22
CA SER A 224 -5.42 -16.47 4.91
C SER A 224 -4.45 -16.95 3.84
N ASP A 225 -4.90 -17.92 3.05
CA ASP A 225 -4.21 -18.44 1.88
C ASP A 225 -5.21 -18.54 0.72
N PRO A 226 -5.62 -17.39 0.15
CA PRO A 226 -6.64 -17.39 -0.88
C PRO A 226 -6.10 -18.07 -2.13
N LEU A 227 -6.87 -19.02 -2.65
CA LEU A 227 -6.56 -19.65 -3.93
C LEU A 227 -6.59 -18.56 -5.01
N PRO A 228 -5.48 -18.35 -5.73
CA PRO A 228 -5.44 -17.32 -6.76
C PRO A 228 -6.43 -17.69 -7.87
N PRO A 229 -7.21 -16.72 -8.38
CA PRO A 229 -8.09 -16.95 -9.52
C PRO A 229 -7.27 -17.39 -10.73
N VAL A 230 -7.81 -18.35 -11.49
CA VAL A 230 -7.21 -18.84 -12.73
C VAL A 230 -7.45 -17.85 -13.87
N GLU A 231 -8.60 -17.18 -13.84
CA GLU A 231 -9.01 -16.23 -14.86
C GLU A 231 -9.39 -14.86 -14.28
N VAL A 232 -9.18 -13.81 -15.09
CA VAL A 232 -9.58 -12.45 -14.73
C VAL A 232 -11.09 -12.37 -14.56
N GLY A 233 -11.55 -11.77 -13.46
CA GLY A 233 -12.98 -11.64 -13.12
C GLY A 233 -13.55 -12.84 -12.37
N GLU A 234 -12.79 -13.93 -12.20
CA GLU A 234 -13.18 -15.02 -11.30
C GLU A 234 -13.33 -14.49 -9.86
N LYS A 235 -14.35 -15.02 -9.18
CA LYS A 235 -14.72 -14.63 -7.82
C LYS A 235 -13.96 -15.48 -6.81
N PHE A 236 -13.47 -14.86 -5.76
CA PHE A 236 -12.87 -15.55 -4.62
C PHE A 236 -13.17 -14.78 -3.33
N ASP A 237 -13.11 -15.48 -2.20
CA ASP A 237 -13.41 -14.91 -0.89
C ASP A 237 -12.14 -14.47 -0.18
N LEU A 238 -12.20 -13.33 0.50
CA LEU A 238 -11.15 -12.84 1.36
C LEU A 238 -11.68 -12.58 2.78
N PRO A 239 -10.95 -12.98 3.83
CA PRO A 239 -11.28 -12.60 5.19
C PRO A 239 -11.14 -11.09 5.38
N VAL A 240 -12.07 -10.52 6.16
CA VAL A 240 -12.06 -9.11 6.52
C VAL A 240 -11.38 -8.93 7.87
N ALA A 241 -10.28 -8.18 7.85
CA ALA A 241 -9.60 -7.72 9.04
C ALA A 241 -10.01 -6.29 9.36
N SER A 242 -9.84 -5.87 10.62
CA SER A 242 -10.24 -4.54 11.09
C SER A 242 -9.08 -3.85 11.79
N ILE A 243 -8.88 -2.56 11.50
CA ILE A 243 -7.91 -1.73 12.21
C ILE A 243 -8.45 -0.32 12.47
N ASN A 244 -8.19 0.17 13.67
CA ASN A 244 -8.47 1.55 14.03
C ASN A 244 -7.23 2.42 13.74
N LEU A 245 -7.43 3.53 13.03
CA LEU A 245 -6.38 4.52 12.80
C LEU A 245 -6.83 5.90 13.30
N PRO A 246 -5.93 6.71 13.88
CA PRO A 246 -6.25 8.08 14.27
C PRO A 246 -6.78 8.93 13.11
N TYR A 247 -6.28 8.70 11.89
CA TYR A 247 -6.69 9.42 10.70
C TYR A 247 -6.88 8.47 9.49
N PRO A 248 -8.02 7.76 9.40
CA PRO A 248 -8.27 6.74 8.37
C PRO A 248 -8.10 7.23 6.94
N LYS A 249 -8.43 8.50 6.67
CA LYS A 249 -8.32 9.12 5.34
C LYS A 249 -6.90 9.13 4.77
N ALA A 250 -5.87 9.06 5.62
CA ALA A 250 -4.48 8.95 5.18
C ALA A 250 -4.04 7.53 4.82
N PHE A 251 -4.86 6.51 5.12
CA PHE A 251 -4.47 5.12 4.90
C PHE A 251 -4.10 4.81 3.42
N PRO A 252 -4.81 5.28 2.38
CA PRO A 252 -4.42 5.00 1.00
C PRO A 252 -3.01 5.50 0.65
N LEU A 253 -2.64 6.70 1.11
CA LEU A 253 -1.30 7.25 0.90
C LEU A 253 -0.25 6.42 1.64
N LEU A 254 -0.56 6.03 2.89
CA LEU A 254 0.33 5.22 3.69
C LEU A 254 0.55 3.84 3.08
N ALA A 255 -0.53 3.14 2.73
CA ALA A 255 -0.47 1.86 2.06
C ALA A 255 0.35 1.97 0.77
N HIS A 256 0.11 3.00 -0.05
CA HIS A 256 0.89 3.23 -1.25
C HIS A 256 2.40 3.33 -0.96
N TYR A 257 2.79 4.15 0.01
CA TYR A 257 4.18 4.27 0.41
C TYR A 257 4.77 2.92 0.91
N LEU A 258 4.02 2.12 1.67
CA LEU A 258 4.52 0.84 2.16
C LEU A 258 4.79 -0.17 1.03
N TYR A 259 3.97 -0.16 -0.02
CA TYR A 259 4.18 -1.02 -1.19
C TYR A 259 5.31 -0.53 -2.11
N THR A 260 5.40 0.79 -2.37
CA THR A 260 6.31 1.33 -3.40
C THR A 260 7.60 1.90 -2.86
N ARG A 261 7.61 2.29 -1.58
CA ARG A 261 8.70 3.05 -0.93
C ARG A 261 9.03 4.36 -1.63
N GLU A 262 8.12 4.89 -2.44
CA GLU A 262 8.32 6.15 -3.15
C GLU A 262 8.08 7.33 -2.20
N GLU A 263 9.12 7.85 -1.57
CA GLU A 263 8.99 8.93 -0.58
C GLU A 263 8.37 10.23 -1.16
N LYS A 264 8.67 10.54 -2.43
CA LYS A 264 8.22 11.77 -3.09
C LYS A 264 6.70 11.87 -3.20
N ILE A 265 5.99 10.73 -3.23
CA ILE A 265 4.54 10.74 -3.29
C ILE A 265 3.92 11.26 -1.99
N VAL A 266 4.60 11.11 -0.86
CA VAL A 266 4.14 11.54 0.46
C VAL A 266 4.09 13.06 0.50
N MET A 267 5.21 13.73 0.24
CA MET A 267 5.25 15.20 0.21
C MET A 267 4.28 15.77 -0.83
N LYS A 268 4.22 15.17 -2.04
CA LYS A 268 3.28 15.59 -3.09
C LYS A 268 1.81 15.56 -2.66
N ASN A 269 1.42 14.58 -1.83
CA ASN A 269 0.03 14.44 -1.38
C ASN A 269 -0.28 15.21 -0.10
N LEU A 270 0.72 15.42 0.76
CA LEU A 270 0.59 16.17 2.01
C LEU A 270 0.59 17.68 1.79
N LEU A 271 1.30 18.17 0.78
CA LEU A 271 1.32 19.60 0.44
C LEU A 271 0.22 19.99 -0.57
N PRO A 272 -0.17 21.27 -0.60
CA PRO A 272 -0.95 21.82 -1.70
C PRO A 272 -0.14 21.84 -3.01
N LEU A 273 -0.82 21.74 -4.16
CA LEU A 273 -0.19 21.82 -5.48
C LEU A 273 0.26 23.26 -5.80
N ILE A 274 1.56 23.49 -5.88
CA ILE A 274 2.08 24.82 -6.22
C ILE A 274 2.17 24.97 -7.74
N PRO A 275 1.51 25.97 -8.35
CA PRO A 275 1.70 26.27 -9.76
C PRO A 275 3.16 26.63 -10.04
N VAL A 276 3.75 26.08 -11.10
CA VAL A 276 5.15 26.37 -11.49
C VAL A 276 5.39 27.87 -11.67
N ALA A 277 4.38 28.61 -12.16
CA ALA A 277 4.44 30.06 -12.28
C ALA A 277 4.65 30.79 -10.95
N ALA A 278 4.07 30.27 -9.85
CA ALA A 278 4.24 30.85 -8.52
C ALA A 278 5.62 30.60 -7.90
N LEU A 279 6.40 29.68 -8.50
CA LEU A 279 7.80 29.41 -8.14
C LEU A 279 8.79 30.22 -8.99
N ARG A 280 8.31 30.90 -10.05
CA ARG A 280 9.16 31.76 -10.88
C ARG A 280 9.60 32.96 -10.03
N GLY A 281 10.90 33.03 -9.74
CA GLY A 281 11.50 34.06 -8.87
C GLY A 281 12.21 33.51 -7.64
N LEU A 282 11.98 32.23 -7.28
CA LEU A 282 12.78 31.56 -6.25
C LEU A 282 14.03 30.95 -6.88
N THR A 283 15.20 31.43 -6.46
CA THR A 283 16.48 30.77 -6.73
C THR A 283 16.52 29.38 -6.09
N ALA A 284 17.44 28.50 -6.52
CA ALA A 284 17.58 27.17 -5.92
C ALA A 284 17.88 27.25 -4.41
N GLU A 285 18.64 28.26 -3.99
CA GLU A 285 19.02 28.52 -2.59
C GLU A 285 17.84 29.01 -1.74
N GLN A 286 16.88 29.71 -2.35
CA GLN A 286 15.66 30.21 -1.69
C GLN A 286 14.57 29.14 -1.55
N ARG A 287 14.76 27.92 -2.05
CA ARG A 287 13.78 26.83 -1.95
C ARG A 287 13.80 26.15 -0.58
N ASN A 288 13.69 26.95 0.48
CA ASN A 288 13.57 26.49 1.85
C ASN A 288 12.10 26.49 2.32
N ALA A 289 11.83 25.91 3.49
CA ALA A 289 10.47 25.77 4.02
C ALA A 289 9.74 27.10 4.23
N THR A 290 10.47 28.17 4.58
CA THR A 290 9.93 29.51 4.84
C THR A 290 9.38 30.14 3.57
N GLU A 291 10.17 30.13 2.48
CA GLU A 291 9.75 30.71 1.19
C GLU A 291 8.60 29.92 0.55
N PHE A 292 8.67 28.58 0.58
CA PHE A 292 7.54 27.75 0.14
C PHE A 292 6.29 28.03 0.97
N GLY A 293 6.44 28.15 2.28
CA GLY A 293 5.34 28.52 3.18
C GLY A 293 4.72 29.87 2.81
N ALA A 294 5.53 30.90 2.56
CA ALA A 294 5.06 32.22 2.14
C ALA A 294 4.30 32.18 0.81
N VAL A 295 4.77 31.40 -0.17
CA VAL A 295 4.05 31.17 -1.43
C VAL A 295 2.69 30.53 -1.17
N LEU A 296 2.64 29.47 -0.36
CA LEU A 296 1.39 28.80 0.00
C LEU A 296 0.40 29.72 0.73
N ALA A 297 0.90 30.56 1.65
CA ALA A 297 0.07 31.53 2.37
C ALA A 297 -0.61 32.54 1.43
N ARG A 298 0.06 32.95 0.35
CA ARG A 298 -0.53 33.84 -0.67
C ARG A 298 -1.56 33.11 -1.53
N LEU A 299 -1.30 31.87 -1.91
CA LEU A 299 -2.12 31.12 -2.85
C LEU A 299 -3.38 30.50 -2.24
N TYR A 300 -3.33 30.12 -0.97
CA TYR A 300 -4.39 29.33 -0.32
C TYR A 300 -5.09 30.12 0.78
N SER A 301 -6.38 29.82 0.99
CA SER A 301 -7.13 30.34 2.13
C SER A 301 -6.67 29.70 3.45
N MET A 302 -7.03 30.30 4.58
CA MET A 302 -6.71 29.74 5.90
C MET A 302 -7.30 28.33 6.06
N GLU A 303 -8.55 28.13 5.62
CA GLU A 303 -9.26 26.85 5.70
C GLU A 303 -8.53 25.75 4.93
N ALA A 304 -8.05 26.06 3.72
CA ALA A 304 -7.31 25.12 2.89
C ALA A 304 -5.97 24.72 3.53
N LEU A 305 -5.25 25.67 4.12
CA LEU A 305 -4.01 25.40 4.84
C LEU A 305 -4.23 24.58 6.11
N VAL A 306 -5.29 24.90 6.87
CA VAL A 306 -5.69 24.13 8.06
C VAL A 306 -6.06 22.70 7.69
N ALA A 307 -6.83 22.49 6.61
CA ALA A 307 -7.18 21.16 6.13
C ALA A 307 -5.92 20.35 5.76
N LYS A 308 -4.92 21.00 5.16
CA LYS A 308 -3.64 20.36 4.82
C LYS A 308 -2.78 20.06 6.05
N ALA A 309 -2.74 20.99 7.01
CA ALA A 309 -2.10 20.76 8.30
C ALA A 309 -2.73 19.56 9.03
N GLN A 310 -4.06 19.43 9.02
CA GLN A 310 -4.77 18.28 9.60
C GLN A 310 -4.39 16.97 8.91
N GLN A 311 -4.22 16.99 7.59
CA GLN A 311 -3.77 15.82 6.83
C GLN A 311 -2.34 15.40 7.23
N VAL A 312 -1.42 16.36 7.38
CA VAL A 312 -0.03 16.10 7.81
C VAL A 312 0.00 15.51 9.23
N ILE A 313 -0.70 16.15 10.17
CA ILE A 313 -0.76 15.69 11.57
C ILE A 313 -1.48 14.34 11.68
N GLY A 314 -2.56 14.14 10.92
CA GLY A 314 -3.25 12.87 10.84
C GLY A 314 -2.35 11.74 10.32
N PHE A 315 -1.57 12.01 9.28
CA PHE A 315 -0.57 11.07 8.76
C PHE A 315 0.48 10.73 9.83
N TYR A 316 1.02 11.74 10.51
CA TYR A 316 1.94 11.57 11.65
C TYR A 316 1.36 10.65 12.73
N HIS A 317 0.12 10.89 13.17
CA HIS A 317 -0.51 10.04 14.17
C HIS A 317 -0.75 8.62 13.70
N ASN A 318 -0.99 8.38 12.40
CA ASN A 318 -1.03 7.01 11.87
C ASN A 318 0.35 6.33 11.93
N LEU A 319 1.45 7.04 11.65
CA LEU A 319 2.80 6.48 11.78
C LEU A 319 3.10 6.10 13.23
N LEU A 320 2.72 6.96 14.17
CA LEU A 320 2.79 6.64 15.60
C LEU A 320 1.90 5.44 15.95
N ALA A 321 0.69 5.38 15.40
CA ALA A 321 -0.26 4.33 15.74
C ALA A 321 0.12 2.94 15.21
N LEU A 322 0.92 2.88 14.15
CA LEU A 322 1.42 1.63 13.57
C LEU A 322 2.88 1.36 13.90
N GLU A 323 3.52 2.29 14.62
CA GLU A 323 4.94 2.26 14.95
C GLU A 323 5.82 2.04 13.71
N ILE A 324 5.68 2.92 12.72
CA ILE A 324 6.45 2.84 11.48
C ILE A 324 7.75 3.62 11.63
N LEU A 325 8.87 2.91 11.67
CA LEU A 325 10.20 3.52 11.67
C LEU A 325 10.85 3.42 10.28
N ASP A 326 10.69 4.49 9.49
CA ASP A 326 11.41 4.67 8.22
C ASP A 326 11.91 6.11 8.06
N GLY A 327 13.23 6.30 8.03
CA GLY A 327 13.84 7.63 8.03
C GLY A 327 13.44 8.52 6.84
N ARG A 328 13.24 7.93 5.65
CA ARG A 328 12.85 8.66 4.43
C ARG A 328 11.43 9.21 4.58
N LEU A 329 10.51 8.39 5.07
CA LEU A 329 9.14 8.79 5.34
C LEU A 329 9.06 9.92 6.38
N TRP A 330 9.80 9.77 7.47
CA TRP A 330 9.86 10.77 8.54
C TRP A 330 10.46 12.10 8.05
N GLN A 331 11.47 12.06 7.18
CA GLN A 331 12.05 13.24 6.55
C GLN A 331 11.02 13.99 5.69
N GLU A 332 10.31 13.30 4.79
CA GLU A 332 9.29 13.91 3.93
C GLU A 332 8.12 14.47 4.74
N LEU A 333 7.69 13.77 5.79
CA LEU A 333 6.67 14.22 6.72
C LEU A 333 7.11 15.50 7.46
N CYS A 334 8.34 15.51 7.98
CA CYS A 334 8.91 16.67 8.68
C CYS A 334 9.02 17.89 7.74
N ALA A 335 9.52 17.69 6.52
CA ALA A 335 9.59 18.73 5.50
C ALA A 335 8.20 19.31 5.18
N SER A 336 7.22 18.42 4.96
CA SER A 336 5.82 18.82 4.68
C SER A 336 5.20 19.61 5.83
N TRP A 337 5.46 19.20 7.07
CA TRP A 337 5.00 19.92 8.26
C TRP A 337 5.66 21.29 8.37
N ASN A 338 6.98 21.38 8.21
CA ASN A 338 7.70 22.65 8.30
C ASN A 338 7.18 23.66 7.27
N ILE A 339 6.98 23.25 6.01
CA ILE A 339 6.41 24.11 4.97
C ILE A 339 4.99 24.58 5.36
N THR A 340 4.16 23.64 5.83
CA THR A 340 2.77 23.95 6.21
C THR A 340 2.69 24.88 7.42
N ARG A 341 3.55 24.70 8.43
CA ARG A 341 3.66 25.59 9.59
C ARG A 341 4.00 27.02 9.16
N HIS A 342 5.01 27.19 8.31
CA HIS A 342 5.39 28.52 7.81
C HIS A 342 4.25 29.16 7.02
N ALA A 343 3.51 28.39 6.23
CA ALA A 343 2.32 28.89 5.53
C ALA A 343 1.24 29.39 6.50
N LEU A 344 0.92 28.62 7.55
CA LEU A 344 -0.05 29.03 8.57
C LEU A 344 0.40 30.28 9.33
N MET A 345 1.68 30.35 9.73
CA MET A 345 2.23 31.51 10.43
C MET A 345 2.18 32.77 9.55
N ALA A 346 2.60 32.67 8.30
CA ALA A 346 2.54 33.79 7.35
C ALA A 346 1.10 34.23 7.09
N LYS A 347 0.16 33.27 6.96
CA LYS A 347 -1.27 33.57 6.75
C LYS A 347 -1.90 34.27 7.95
N LEU A 348 -1.51 33.91 9.17
CA LEU A 348 -1.99 34.54 10.41
C LEU A 348 -1.42 35.95 10.62
N ALA A 349 -0.25 36.25 10.04
CA ALA A 349 0.39 37.55 10.16
C ALA A 349 -0.19 38.59 9.17
N THR A 350 -0.86 38.14 8.11
CA THR A 350 -1.54 39.03 7.16
C THR A 350 -2.95 39.34 7.66
N PRO A 351 -3.30 40.62 7.86
CA PRO A 351 -4.62 41.04 8.38
C PRO A 351 -5.77 40.75 7.42
#